data_AF-A0A816L615-F1
#
_entry.id   AF-A0A816L615-F1
#
_cell.length_a   1.000
_cell.length_b   1.000
_cell.length_c   1.000
_cell.angle_alpha   90.00
_cell.angle_beta   90.00
_cell.angle_gamma   90.00
#
_symmetry.space_group_name_H-M   'P 1'
#
loop_
_entity.id
_entity.type
_entity.pdbx_description
1 polymer ?
#
loop_
_entity_poly.entity_id
_entity_poly.type
_entity_poly.pdbx_seq_one_letter_code
_entity_poly.pdbx_strand_id
1 'polypeptide(L)'
;MPLFETIPVDVEQVRQLARDHWGVEVGECIKTSQNHTFLANKATTERFVLRVTPDPENKRFDCTELEVALLEYLHENKLSVCTAVKSSVTASAIVRIDSLILCLFTFATGEPVVFTDWIWMTTRAIVVGLGG
;
A
#
# COMPACT_ATOMS: atom_id res chain seq x y z
N MET A 1 11.24 23.56 1.67
CA MET A 1 11.92 22.25 1.56
C MET A 1 10.86 21.17 1.66
N PRO A 2 10.84 20.13 0.80
CA PRO A 2 9.97 18.99 1.02
C PRO A 2 10.32 18.35 2.37
N LEU A 3 9.31 17.91 3.13
CA LEU A 3 9.50 17.31 4.46
C LEU A 3 10.25 15.97 4.42
N PHE A 4 10.34 15.34 3.24
CA PHE A 4 10.93 14.03 3.04
C PHE A 4 11.72 13.99 1.73
N GLU A 5 12.91 13.39 1.78
CA GLU A 5 13.71 13.09 0.59
C GLU A 5 13.13 11.84 -0.09
N THR A 6 12.77 11.98 -1.37
CA THR A 6 12.25 10.87 -2.18
C THR A 6 13.43 10.25 -2.92
N ILE A 7 13.79 9.02 -2.56
CA ILE A 7 14.84 8.27 -3.25
C ILE A 7 14.22 7.66 -4.51
N PRO A 8 14.73 7.92 -5.71
CA PRO A 8 14.19 7.37 -6.95
C PRO A 8 14.34 5.84 -6.97
N VAL A 9 13.40 5.16 -7.64
CA VAL A 9 13.43 3.72 -7.88
C VAL A 9 13.45 3.44 -9.38
N ASP A 10 14.15 2.39 -9.78
CA ASP A 10 14.09 1.90 -11.16
C ASP A 10 12.75 1.18 -11.37
N VAL A 11 11.87 1.79 -12.15
CA VAL A 11 10.52 1.29 -12.41
C VAL A 11 10.55 0.00 -13.23
N GLU A 12 11.52 -0.18 -14.13
CA GLU A 12 11.64 -1.42 -14.91
C GLU A 12 12.09 -2.57 -14.02
N GLN A 13 13.04 -2.32 -13.11
CA GLN A 13 13.40 -3.28 -12.08
C GLN A 13 12.18 -3.66 -11.24
N VAL A 14 11.40 -2.68 -10.76
CA VAL A 14 10.18 -2.92 -9.97
C VAL A 14 9.16 -3.75 -10.74
N ARG A 15 8.94 -3.45 -12.03
CA ARG A 15 8.04 -4.22 -12.90
C ARG A 15 8.47 -5.68 -13.01
N GLN A 16 9.75 -5.91 -13.23
CA GLN A 16 10.31 -7.25 -13.34
C GLN A 16 10.16 -8.02 -12.01
N LEU A 17 10.53 -7.40 -10.89
CA LEU A 17 10.40 -8.00 -9.57
C LEU A 17 8.95 -8.34 -9.23
N ALA A 18 8.01 -7.44 -9.54
CA ALA A 18 6.60 -7.67 -9.28
C ALA A 18 6.04 -8.86 -10.08
N ARG A 19 6.46 -8.97 -11.36
CA ARG A 19 6.10 -10.10 -12.22
C ARG A 19 6.68 -11.41 -11.70
N ASP A 20 7.95 -11.43 -11.30
CA ASP A 20 8.61 -12.64 -10.85
C ASP A 20 8.05 -13.15 -9.52
N HIS A 21 7.76 -12.23 -8.59
CA HIS A 21 7.35 -12.60 -7.24
C HIS A 21 5.85 -12.81 -7.05
N TRP A 22 4.99 -12.21 -7.87
CA TRP A 22 3.53 -12.30 -7.71
C TRP A 22 2.76 -12.56 -9.02
N GLY A 23 3.44 -12.49 -10.17
CA GLY A 23 2.79 -12.61 -11.48
C GLY A 23 1.89 -11.43 -11.81
N VAL A 24 2.22 -10.23 -11.31
CA VAL A 24 1.42 -9.00 -11.53
C VAL A 24 2.10 -8.03 -12.48
N GLU A 25 1.29 -7.24 -13.18
CA GLU A 25 1.76 -6.14 -14.02
C GLU A 25 1.65 -4.82 -13.25
N VAL A 26 2.75 -4.05 -13.21
CA VAL A 26 2.80 -2.75 -12.52
C VAL A 26 2.44 -1.63 -13.48
N GLY A 27 1.37 -0.91 -13.15
CA GLY A 27 0.83 0.22 -13.90
C GLY A 27 1.34 1.57 -13.37
N GLU A 28 0.41 2.51 -13.22
CA GLU A 28 0.69 3.88 -12.82
C GLU A 28 1.23 4.00 -11.38
N CYS A 29 2.19 4.90 -11.18
CA CYS A 29 2.63 5.31 -9.86
C CYS A 29 1.64 6.33 -9.29
N ILE A 30 0.91 5.94 -8.25
CA ILE A 30 -0.14 6.77 -7.64
C ILE A 30 0.38 7.69 -6.53
N LYS A 31 1.56 7.41 -5.99
CA LYS A 31 2.18 8.24 -4.95
C LYS A 31 3.68 8.01 -4.88
N THR A 32 4.43 9.11 -4.83
CA THR A 32 5.88 9.11 -4.59
C THR A 32 6.18 10.00 -3.39
N SER A 33 6.54 9.40 -2.25
CA SER A 33 7.08 10.14 -1.11
C SER A 33 8.21 9.35 -0.44
N GLN A 34 8.03 8.88 0.79
CA GLN A 34 8.98 7.96 1.43
C GLN A 34 8.92 6.55 0.83
N ASN A 35 7.77 6.22 0.23
CA ASN A 35 7.50 5.00 -0.52
C ASN A 35 7.02 5.39 -1.92
N HIS A 36 7.25 4.51 -2.88
CA HIS A 36 6.63 4.54 -4.21
C HIS A 36 5.47 3.55 -4.22
N THR A 37 4.28 4.05 -4.46
CA THR A 37 3.05 3.24 -4.51
C THR A 37 2.58 3.15 -5.94
N PHE A 38 2.40 1.93 -6.44
CA PHE A 38 1.95 1.64 -7.78
C PHE A 38 0.63 0.86 -7.75
N LEU A 39 -0.21 1.09 -8.77
CA LEU A 39 -1.28 0.15 -9.09
C LEU A 39 -0.66 -1.09 -9.74
N ALA A 40 -1.12 -2.26 -9.33
CA ALA A 40 -0.72 -3.53 -9.93
C ALA A 40 -1.94 -4.38 -10.25
N ASN A 41 -1.90 -5.15 -11.32
CA ASN A 41 -3.02 -5.99 -11.73
C ASN A 41 -2.56 -7.43 -11.97
N LYS A 42 -3.42 -8.39 -11.61
CA LYS A 42 -3.28 -9.79 -11.99
C LYS A 42 -4.47 -10.15 -12.88
N ALA A 43 -4.20 -10.52 -14.12
CA ALA A 43 -5.24 -10.62 -15.15
C ALA A 43 -6.06 -9.31 -15.25
N THR A 44 -7.18 -9.32 -15.96
CA THR A 44 -7.96 -8.12 -16.26
C THR A 44 -8.82 -7.62 -15.10
N THR A 45 -9.01 -8.41 -14.03
CA THR A 45 -10.03 -8.13 -13.00
C THR A 45 -9.48 -7.89 -11.60
N GLU A 46 -8.32 -8.44 -11.26
CA GLU A 46 -7.79 -8.33 -9.90
C GLU A 46 -6.83 -7.14 -9.79
N ARG A 47 -7.16 -6.22 -8.87
CA ARG A 47 -6.38 -5.03 -8.59
C ARG A 47 -5.64 -5.18 -7.27
N PHE A 48 -4.45 -4.61 -7.23
CA PHE A 48 -3.53 -4.61 -6.10
C PHE A 48 -2.83 -3.27 -5.98
N VAL A 49 -2.19 -3.07 -4.83
CA VAL A 49 -1.32 -1.94 -4.57
C VAL A 49 0.08 -2.47 -4.29
N LEU A 50 1.05 -2.15 -5.14
CA LEU A 50 2.44 -2.45 -4.88
C LEU A 50 3.10 -1.28 -4.18
N ARG A 51 3.62 -1.50 -2.97
CA ARG A 51 4.42 -0.54 -2.23
C ARG A 51 5.89 -0.92 -2.35
N VAL A 52 6.70 0.03 -2.80
CA VAL A 52 8.16 -0.07 -2.89
C VAL A 52 8.77 0.96 -1.97
N THR A 53 9.56 0.49 -1.01
CA THR A 53 10.24 1.33 -0.02
C THR A 53 11.75 1.23 -0.24
N PRO A 54 12.41 2.31 -0.67
CA PRO A 54 13.86 2.40 -0.64
C PRO A 54 14.36 2.38 0.80
N ASP A 55 15.35 1.54 1.08
CA ASP A 55 15.97 1.33 2.38
C ASP A 55 17.50 1.12 2.26
N PRO A 56 18.27 2.10 1.72
CA PRO A 56 19.72 1.96 1.56
C PRO A 56 20.48 1.81 2.89
N GLU A 57 19.89 2.26 3.99
CA GLU A 57 20.48 2.18 5.33
C GLU A 57 19.97 0.96 6.13
N ASN A 58 19.09 0.14 5.56
CA ASN A 58 18.50 -1.04 6.20
C ASN A 58 17.79 -0.74 7.53
N LYS A 59 17.16 0.43 7.65
CA LYS A 59 16.49 0.90 8.87
C LYS A 59 14.99 0.69 8.85
N ARG A 60 14.41 0.35 7.68
CA ARG A 60 12.96 0.30 7.47
C ARG A 60 12.43 -1.12 7.45
N PHE A 61 13.29 -2.12 7.23
CA PHE A 61 12.88 -3.51 7.11
C PHE A 61 12.12 -4.02 8.35
N ASP A 62 12.70 -3.93 9.54
CA ASP A 62 12.09 -4.46 10.78
C ASP A 62 10.74 -3.80 11.09
N CYS A 63 10.65 -2.48 10.88
CA CYS A 63 9.39 -1.75 11.02
C CYS A 63 8.34 -2.20 10.00
N THR A 64 8.77 -2.50 8.76
CA THR A 64 7.88 -3.00 7.71
C THR A 64 7.40 -4.42 8.02
N GLU A 65 8.28 -5.27 8.58
CA GLU A 65 7.93 -6.60 9.04
C GLU A 65 6.87 -6.57 10.13
N LEU A 66 7.06 -5.72 11.13
CA LEU A 66 6.08 -5.53 12.20
C LEU A 66 4.74 -5.00 11.67
N GLU A 67 4.76 -4.04 10.74
CA GLU A 67 3.54 -3.51 10.11
C GLU A 67 2.74 -4.61 9.41
N VAL A 68 3.41 -5.42 8.57
CA VAL A 68 2.76 -6.50 7.83
C VAL A 68 2.23 -7.60 8.77
N ALA A 69 2.99 -7.95 9.81
CA ALA A 69 2.54 -8.90 10.83
C ALA A 69 1.31 -8.38 11.59
N LEU A 70 1.26 -7.08 11.91
CA LEU A 70 0.10 -6.46 12.54
C LEU A 70 -1.12 -6.50 11.61
N LEU A 71 -0.96 -6.20 10.32
CA LEU A 71 -2.07 -6.27 9.36
C LEU A 71 -2.64 -7.68 9.23
N GLU A 72 -1.77 -8.70 9.22
CA GLU A 72 -2.19 -10.10 9.22
C GLU A 72 -2.99 -10.42 10.50
N TYR A 73 -2.46 -10.05 11.68
CA TYR A 73 -3.16 -10.24 12.95
C TYR A 73 -4.54 -9.57 12.96
N LEU A 74 -4.65 -8.33 12.49
CA LEU A 74 -5.93 -7.61 12.42
C LEU A 74 -6.92 -8.34 11.50
N HIS A 75 -6.44 -8.86 10.37
CA HIS A 75 -7.25 -9.64 9.44
C HIS A 75 -7.73 -10.97 10.05
N GLU A 76 -6.84 -11.72 10.73
CA GLU A 76 -7.19 -12.95 11.45
C GLU A 76 -8.25 -12.69 12.55
N ASN A 77 -8.23 -11.50 13.13
CA ASN A 77 -9.23 -11.03 14.10
C ASN A 77 -10.46 -10.36 13.47
N LYS A 78 -10.70 -10.60 12.17
CA LYS A 78 -11.90 -10.19 11.42
C LYS A 78 -12.09 -8.67 11.30
N LEU A 79 -11.01 -7.90 11.42
CA LEU A 79 -11.03 -6.47 11.10
C LEU A 79 -10.80 -6.26 9.61
N SER A 80 -11.53 -5.30 9.03
CA SER A 80 -11.42 -4.98 7.61
C SER A 80 -10.15 -4.16 7.36
N VAL A 81 -9.11 -4.82 6.85
CA VAL A 81 -7.82 -4.23 6.48
C VAL A 81 -7.34 -4.82 5.15
N CYS A 82 -6.51 -4.08 4.43
CA CYS A 82 -5.83 -4.59 3.24
C CYS A 82 -4.60 -5.38 3.67
N THR A 83 -4.62 -6.70 3.44
CA THR A 83 -3.51 -7.59 3.77
C THR A 83 -2.46 -7.63 2.68
N ALA A 84 -1.24 -7.99 3.08
CA ALA A 84 -0.15 -8.21 2.15
C ALA A 84 -0.24 -9.61 1.52
N VAL A 85 -0.07 -9.68 0.21
CA VAL A 85 -0.08 -10.91 -0.59
C VAL A 85 1.30 -11.55 -0.54
N LYS A 86 1.37 -12.82 -0.16
CA LYS A 86 2.61 -13.58 -0.13
C LYS A 86 3.17 -13.80 -1.54
N SER A 87 4.48 -13.65 -1.69
CA SER A 87 5.19 -13.95 -2.93
C SER A 87 5.13 -15.45 -3.23
N SER A 88 4.95 -15.79 -4.51
CA SER A 88 5.01 -17.17 -5.00
C SER A 88 6.43 -17.76 -4.96
N VAL A 89 7.47 -16.92 -4.88
CA VAL A 89 8.88 -17.37 -4.89
C VAL A 89 9.40 -17.56 -3.47
N THR A 90 9.15 -16.62 -2.56
CA THR A 90 9.71 -16.64 -1.20
C THR A 90 8.73 -17.12 -0.14
N ALA A 91 7.44 -17.28 -0.48
CA ALA A 91 6.33 -17.52 0.46
C ALA A 91 6.17 -16.43 1.54
N SER A 92 6.89 -15.31 1.43
CA SER A 92 6.85 -14.17 2.35
C SER A 92 5.98 -13.05 1.78
N ALA A 93 5.29 -12.32 2.66
CA ALA A 93 4.55 -11.10 2.31
C ALA A 93 5.46 -9.89 2.05
N ILE A 94 6.75 -9.99 2.43
CA ILE A 94 7.76 -8.97 2.23
C ILE A 94 8.87 -9.57 1.38
N VAL A 95 9.20 -8.88 0.28
CA VAL A 95 10.33 -9.21 -0.58
C VAL A 95 11.37 -8.11 -0.43
N ARG A 96 12.60 -8.49 -0.08
CA ARG A 96 13.73 -7.57 0.01
C ARG A 96 14.77 -7.94 -1.03
N ILE A 97 15.09 -6.99 -1.91
CA ILE A 97 16.10 -7.14 -2.96
C ILE A 97 16.94 -5.88 -2.96
N ASP A 98 18.24 -6.05 -2.79
CA ASP A 98 19.19 -4.95 -2.61
C ASP A 98 18.74 -3.99 -1.48
N SER A 99 18.58 -2.72 -1.82
CA SER A 99 18.09 -1.65 -0.95
C SER A 99 16.58 -1.39 -1.11
N LEU A 100 15.82 -2.31 -1.71
CA LEU A 100 14.37 -2.17 -1.88
C LEU A 100 13.61 -3.18 -1.03
N ILE A 101 12.53 -2.70 -0.42
CA ILE A 101 11.52 -3.52 0.24
C ILE A 101 10.24 -3.41 -0.57
N LEU A 102 9.68 -4.55 -0.98
CA LEU A 102 8.48 -4.65 -1.79
C LEU A 102 7.39 -5.39 -1.01
N CYS A 103 6.19 -4.82 -1.00
CA CYS A 103 4.99 -5.43 -0.44
C CYS A 103 3.83 -5.24 -1.43
N LEU A 104 3.15 -6.32 -1.80
CA LEU A 104 1.93 -6.27 -2.60
C LEU A 104 0.74 -6.35 -1.66
N PHE A 105 -0.20 -5.42 -1.73
CA PHE A 105 -1.41 -5.40 -0.90
C PHE A 105 -2.65 -5.63 -1.74
N THR A 106 -3.66 -6.27 -1.15
CA THR A 106 -5.01 -6.31 -1.72
C THR A 106 -5.56 -4.90 -1.88
N PHE A 107 -6.29 -4.65 -2.97
CA PHE A 107 -6.89 -3.34 -3.19
C PHE A 107 -8.12 -3.16 -2.29
N ALA A 108 -8.22 -2.03 -1.59
CA ALA A 108 -9.34 -1.73 -0.73
C ALA A 108 -10.66 -1.70 -1.51
N THR A 109 -11.69 -2.36 -0.98
CA THR A 109 -13.05 -2.24 -1.51
C THR A 109 -13.69 -0.95 -1.01
N GLY A 110 -14.45 -0.28 -1.86
CA GLY A 110 -15.17 0.96 -1.54
C GLY A 110 -14.62 2.17 -2.29
N GLU A 111 -15.15 3.34 -1.93
CA GLU A 111 -14.79 4.61 -2.56
C GLU A 111 -14.09 5.52 -1.55
N PRO A 112 -13.09 6.31 -1.97
CA PRO A 112 -12.51 7.35 -1.13
C PRO A 112 -13.60 8.29 -0.64
N VAL A 113 -13.59 8.61 0.66
CA VAL A 113 -14.50 9.61 1.21
C VAL A 113 -14.13 10.98 0.62
N VAL A 114 -15.00 11.52 -0.22
CA VAL A 114 -14.84 12.85 -0.80
C VAL A 114 -15.25 13.88 0.24
N PHE A 115 -14.28 14.54 0.88
CA PHE A 115 -14.53 15.48 1.99
C PHE A 115 -15.57 16.56 1.66
N THR A 116 -15.67 17.01 0.40
CA THR A 116 -16.65 18.01 -0.03
C THR A 116 -18.09 17.54 0.16
N ASP A 117 -18.35 16.24 0.02
CA ASP A 117 -19.68 15.65 0.17
C ASP A 117 -20.07 15.50 1.65
N TRP A 118 -19.10 15.70 2.55
CA TRP A 118 -19.24 15.61 4.01
C TRP A 118 -19.04 16.96 4.72
N ILE A 119 -18.89 18.06 3.96
CA ILE A 119 -18.79 19.43 4.51
C ILE A 119 -19.98 19.76 5.42
N TRP A 120 -21.16 19.18 5.18
CA TRP A 120 -22.34 19.37 6.04
C TRP A 120 -22.11 18.91 7.49
N MET A 121 -21.22 17.94 7.75
CA MET A 121 -20.85 17.53 9.12
C MET A 121 -20.11 18.64 9.90
N THR A 122 -19.56 19.64 9.21
CA THR A 122 -18.95 20.82 9.84
C THR A 122 -19.96 21.95 10.05
N THR A 123 -21.18 21.83 9.49
CA THR A 123 -22.25 22.80 9.67
C THR A 123 -22.97 22.53 11.00
N ARG A 124 -22.65 23.34 12.02
CA ARG A 124 -23.18 23.21 13.39
C ARG A 124 -24.71 23.08 13.48
N ALA A 125 -25.44 23.70 12.54
CA ALA A 125 -26.91 23.65 12.49
C ALA A 125 -27.49 22.28 12.11
N ILE A 126 -26.74 21.44 11.37
CA ILE A 126 -27.22 20.14 10.86
C ILE A 126 -26.90 19.02 11.88
N VAL A 127 -25.76 19.11 12.56
CA VAL A 127 -25.31 18.11 13.56
C VAL A 127 -26.25 18.03 14.78
N VAL A 128 -26.92 19.13 15.15
CA VAL A 128 -27.88 19.17 16.27
C VAL A 128 -29.21 18.48 15.92
N GLY A 129 -29.54 18.30 14.65
CA GLY A 129 -30.80 17.66 14.21
C GLY A 129 -30.80 16.12 14.25
N LEU A 130 -29.63 15.48 14.37
CA LEU A 130 -29.48 14.02 14.38
C LEU A 130 -29.11 13.45 15.76
N GLY A 131 -28.94 14.31 16.76
CA GLY A 131 -28.62 13.96 18.16
C GLY A 131 -29.66 14.47 19.15
N GLY A 132 -30.94 14.41 18.79
CA GLY A 132 -32.09 14.70 19.66
C GLY A 132 -32.96 13.47 19.86
#